data_AF-A0A0F9F5J2-F1
#
_entry.id   AF-A0A0F9F5J2-F1
#
_cell.length_a   1.000
_cell.length_b   1.000
_cell.length_c   1.000
_cell.angle_alpha   90.00
_cell.angle_beta   90.00
_cell.angle_gamma   90.00
#
_symmetry.space_group_name_H-M   'P 1'
#
loop_
_entity.id
_entity.type
_entity.pdbx_description
1 polymer ?
#
loop_
_entity_poly.entity_id
_entity_poly.type
_entity_poly.pdbx_seq_one_letter_code
_entity_poly.pdbx_strand_id
1 'polypeptide(L)'
;MKIKEIRKLSKADKLQIAKMVDFARWLFCYMEKYSMTISEVATYSDLRNRAIQDFIDINRDLSLMDIAKIEIGVGKIVRSRIKMVVVPK
;
A
#
# COMPACT_ATOMS: atom_id res chain seq x y z
N MET A 1 -2.16 19.31 4.00
CA MET A 1 -2.35 19.88 5.37
C MET A 1 -1.16 20.77 5.74
N LYS A 2 -1.38 21.90 6.41
CA LYS A 2 -0.26 22.74 6.91
C LYS A 2 0.30 22.12 8.20
N ILE A 3 1.62 22.16 8.42
CA ILE A 3 2.32 21.60 9.60
C ILE A 3 1.70 22.05 10.96
N LYS A 4 1.03 23.20 11.00
CA LYS A 4 0.33 23.72 12.19
C LYS A 4 -0.85 22.86 12.67
N GLU A 5 -1.47 22.05 11.80
CA GLU A 5 -2.64 21.23 12.15
C GLU A 5 -2.26 19.89 12.81
N ILE A 6 -1.11 19.32 12.43
CA ILE A 6 -0.62 18.03 12.97
C ILE A 6 -0.37 18.10 14.49
N ARG A 7 -0.04 19.27 15.03
CA ARG A 7 0.19 19.45 16.49
C ARG A 7 -1.10 19.31 17.32
N LYS A 8 -2.28 19.56 16.73
CA LYS A 8 -3.58 19.46 17.41
C LYS A 8 -4.18 18.05 17.40
N LEU A 9 -3.52 17.09 16.76
CA LEU A 9 -3.98 15.71 16.69
C LEU A 9 -3.92 15.00 18.05
N SER A 10 -4.92 14.16 18.31
CA SER A 10 -4.91 13.31 19.50
C SER A 10 -3.78 12.29 19.44
N LYS A 11 -3.46 11.66 20.58
CA LYS A 11 -2.47 10.57 20.61
C LYS A 11 -2.90 9.39 19.70
N ALA A 12 -4.20 9.12 19.60
CA ALA A 12 -4.75 8.07 18.75
C ALA A 12 -4.56 8.39 17.27
N ASP A 13 -4.88 9.62 16.84
CA ASP A 13 -4.72 10.05 15.43
C ASP A 13 -3.25 10.02 15.02
N LYS A 14 -2.34 10.46 15.90
CA LYS A 14 -0.90 10.38 15.66
C LYS A 14 -0.42 8.94 15.46
N LEU A 15 -0.93 8.01 16.28
CA LEU A 15 -0.61 6.59 16.16
C LEU A 15 -1.18 5.99 14.87
N GLN A 16 -2.40 6.37 14.49
CA GLN A 16 -3.02 5.91 13.26
C GLN A 16 -2.26 6.41 12.02
N ILE A 17 -1.92 7.70 11.97
CA ILE A 17 -1.11 8.28 10.87
C ILE A 17 0.24 7.58 10.76
N ALA A 18 0.94 7.33 11.88
CA ALA A 18 2.22 6.64 11.85
C ALA A 18 2.09 5.25 11.19
N LYS A 19 1.08 4.46 11.58
CA LYS A 19 0.81 3.15 10.99
C LYS A 19 0.50 3.23 9.49
N MET A 20 -0.28 4.24 9.08
CA MET A 20 -0.62 4.45 7.67
C MET A 20 0.61 4.83 6.83
N VAL A 21 1.49 5.68 7.37
CA VAL A 21 2.76 6.05 6.72
C VAL A 21 3.70 4.86 6.59
N ASP A 22 3.83 4.05 7.64
CA ASP A 22 4.65 2.83 7.60
C ASP A 22 4.14 1.84 6.55
N PHE A 23 2.81 1.66 6.46
CA PHE A 23 2.20 0.80 5.44
C PHE A 23 2.38 1.36 4.02
N ALA A 24 2.20 2.66 3.81
CA ALA A 24 2.43 3.30 2.52
C ALA A 24 3.90 3.15 2.08
N ARG A 25 4.85 3.31 3.00
CA ARG A 25 6.27 3.09 2.75
C ARG A 25 6.56 1.63 2.38
N TRP A 26 5.99 0.68 3.10
CA TRP A 26 6.10 -0.74 2.77
C TRP A 26 5.60 -1.02 1.35
N LEU A 27 4.41 -0.53 1.00
CA LEU A 27 3.83 -0.72 -0.33
C LEU A 27 4.73 -0.13 -1.42
N PHE A 28 5.19 1.10 -1.24
CA PHE A 28 6.08 1.78 -2.19
C PHE A 28 7.38 0.99 -2.43
N CYS A 29 8.05 0.53 -1.37
CA CYS A 29 9.28 -0.27 -1.49
C CYS A 29 9.07 -1.56 -2.28
N TYR A 30 7.94 -2.25 -2.09
CA TYR A 30 7.63 -3.45 -2.86
C TYR A 30 7.29 -3.14 -4.31
N MET A 31 6.52 -2.07 -4.55
CA MET A 31 6.20 -1.64 -5.91
C MET A 31 7.46 -1.27 -6.69
N GLU A 32 8.39 -0.54 -6.08
CA GLU A 32 9.67 -0.16 -6.70
C GLU A 32 10.53 -1.40 -6.96
N LYS A 33 10.78 -2.22 -5.92
CA LYS A 33 11.65 -3.41 -6.01
C LYS A 33 11.22 -4.40 -7.07
N TYR A 34 9.92 -4.57 -7.24
CA TYR A 34 9.36 -5.54 -8.18
C TYR A 34 8.76 -4.87 -9.42
N SER A 35 8.99 -3.58 -9.65
CA SER A 35 8.44 -2.83 -10.79
C SER A 35 6.94 -3.07 -11.00
N MET A 36 6.17 -2.96 -9.90
CA MET A 36 4.72 -3.10 -9.93
C MET A 36 4.06 -1.75 -10.21
N THR A 37 2.99 -1.78 -10.99
CA THR A 37 2.12 -0.64 -11.20
C THR A 37 0.98 -0.60 -10.19
N ILE A 38 0.38 0.57 -9.97
CA ILE A 38 -0.83 0.72 -9.14
C ILE A 38 -1.96 -0.17 -9.66
N SER A 39 -2.08 -0.27 -10.99
CA SER A 39 -3.07 -1.14 -11.66
C SER A 39 -2.87 -2.63 -11.34
N GLU A 40 -1.64 -3.11 -11.28
CA GLU A 40 -1.37 -4.49 -10.87
C GLU A 40 -1.78 -4.71 -9.42
N VAL A 41 -1.35 -3.84 -8.50
CA VAL A 41 -1.70 -3.97 -7.09
C VAL A 41 -3.23 -3.96 -6.93
N ALA A 42 -3.95 -3.06 -7.59
CA ALA A 42 -5.40 -2.98 -7.53
C ALA A 42 -6.08 -4.25 -8.04
N THR A 43 -5.62 -4.76 -9.19
CA THR A 43 -6.14 -5.98 -9.80
C THR A 43 -5.97 -7.18 -8.88
N TYR A 44 -4.77 -7.37 -8.30
CA TYR A 44 -4.47 -8.52 -7.45
C TYR A 44 -5.06 -8.43 -6.04
N SER A 45 -5.45 -7.22 -5.62
CA SER A 45 -6.07 -6.94 -4.32
C SER A 45 -7.59 -6.88 -4.39
N ASP A 46 -8.20 -7.02 -5.58
CA ASP A 46 -9.64 -6.83 -5.78
C ASP A 46 -10.12 -5.46 -5.25
N LEU A 47 -9.34 -4.42 -5.55
CA LEU A 47 -9.61 -3.04 -5.19
C LEU A 47 -9.67 -2.18 -6.43
N ARG A 48 -10.39 -1.05 -6.35
CA ARG A 48 -10.40 -0.06 -7.44
C ARG A 48 -9.06 0.67 -7.47
N ASN A 49 -8.53 0.95 -8.67
CA ASN A 49 -7.33 1.77 -8.87
C ASN A 49 -7.37 3.08 -8.07
N ARG A 50 -8.52 3.75 -8.09
CA ARG A 50 -8.75 4.99 -7.33
C ARG A 50 -8.58 4.79 -5.81
N ALA A 51 -8.99 3.65 -5.25
CA ALA A 51 -8.85 3.41 -3.81
C ALA A 51 -7.38 3.27 -3.38
N ILE A 52 -6.54 2.65 -4.23
CA ILE A 52 -5.09 2.55 -3.98
C ILE A 52 -4.41 3.90 -4.19
N GLN A 53 -4.77 4.63 -5.24
CA GLN A 53 -4.26 5.96 -5.49
C GLN A 53 -4.59 6.93 -4.35
N ASP A 54 -5.87 6.98 -3.93
CA ASP A 54 -6.33 7.84 -2.83
C ASP A 54 -5.61 7.49 -1.51
N PHE A 55 -5.25 6.23 -1.28
CA PHE A 55 -4.45 5.81 -0.13
C PHE A 55 -2.98 6.28 -0.22
N ILE A 56 -2.34 6.09 -1.39
CA ILE A 56 -0.95 6.54 -1.61
C ILE A 56 -0.85 8.06 -1.43
N ASP A 57 -1.85 8.80 -1.89
CA ASP A 57 -1.90 10.25 -1.77
C ASP A 57 -2.30 10.73 -0.36
N ILE A 58 -2.47 9.81 0.61
CA ILE A 58 -2.89 10.08 2.00
C ILE A 58 -4.23 10.85 2.04
N ASN A 59 -5.07 10.65 1.02
CA ASN A 59 -6.39 11.27 0.90
C ASN A 59 -7.51 10.38 1.47
N ARG A 60 -7.18 9.14 1.88
CA ARG A 60 -8.15 8.19 2.38
C ARG A 60 -7.55 7.23 3.41
N ASP A 61 -8.29 7.03 4.51
CA ASP A 61 -8.06 5.92 5.42
C ASP A 61 -8.55 4.60 4.80
N LEU A 62 -7.68 3.59 4.81
CA LEU A 62 -8.04 2.23 4.43
C LEU A 62 -8.57 1.47 5.63
N SER A 63 -9.57 0.62 5.40
CA SER A 63 -9.97 -0.35 6.42
C SER A 63 -8.90 -1.41 6.61
N LEU A 64 -8.86 -2.07 7.77
CA LEU A 64 -7.97 -3.21 8.01
C LEU A 64 -8.15 -4.32 6.95
N MET A 65 -9.37 -4.47 6.43
CA MET A 65 -9.68 -5.42 5.37
C MET A 65 -9.02 -5.02 4.04
N ASP A 66 -9.06 -3.73 3.69
CA ASP A 66 -8.42 -3.25 2.46
C ASP A 66 -6.89 -3.36 2.54
N ILE A 67 -6.30 -3.06 3.71
CA ILE A 67 -4.87 -3.26 3.97
C ILE A 67 -4.50 -4.74 3.76
N ALA A 68 -5.25 -5.67 4.36
CA ALA A 68 -5.00 -7.10 4.21
C ALA A 68 -5.14 -7.57 2.74
N LYS A 69 -6.12 -7.05 2.00
CA LYS A 69 -6.27 -7.32 0.56
C LYS A 69 -5.06 -6.86 -0.23
N ILE A 70 -4.55 -5.65 0.06
CA ILE A 70 -3.34 -5.11 -0.58
C ILE A 70 -2.13 -5.98 -0.27
N GLU A 71 -1.90 -6.34 1.00
CA GLU A 71 -0.78 -7.19 1.39
C GLU A 71 -0.79 -8.54 0.65
N ILE A 72 -1.95 -9.20 0.61
CA ILE A 72 -2.13 -10.47 -0.11
C ILE A 72 -1.93 -10.27 -1.62
N GLY A 73 -2.47 -9.20 -2.19
CA GLY A 73 -2.35 -8.88 -3.62
C GLY A 73 -0.90 -8.67 -4.04
N VAL A 74 -0.16 -7.85 -3.29
CA VAL A 74 1.29 -7.64 -3.47
C VAL A 74 2.03 -8.97 -3.33
N GLY A 75 1.71 -9.78 -2.30
CA GLY A 75 2.32 -11.10 -2.10
C GLY A 75 2.14 -12.05 -3.29
N LYS A 76 0.97 -12.04 -3.93
CA LYS A 76 0.72 -12.81 -5.17
C LYS A 76 1.60 -12.33 -6.34
N ILE A 77 1.74 -11.01 -6.51
CA ILE A 77 2.58 -10.42 -7.57
C ILE A 77 4.05 -10.80 -7.34
N VAL A 78 4.56 -10.63 -6.12
CA VAL A 78 5.94 -11.02 -5.76
C VAL A 78 6.17 -12.50 -6.06
N ARG A 79 5.27 -13.39 -5.63
CA ARG A 79 5.40 -14.83 -5.86
C ARG A 79 5.41 -15.18 -7.35
N SER A 80 4.57 -14.52 -8.16
CA SER A 80 4.56 -14.69 -9.61
C SER A 80 5.90 -14.31 -10.24
N ARG A 81 6.47 -13.16 -9.83
CA ARG A 81 7.75 -12.66 -10.36
C ARG A 81 8.95 -13.49 -9.90
N ILE A 82 8.98 -13.95 -8.66
CA ILE A 82 10.05 -14.85 -8.17
C ILE A 82 10.00 -16.20 -8.91
N LYS A 83 8.82 -16.77 -9.13
CA LYS A 83 8.68 -18.04 -9.87
C LYS A 83 9.21 -17.93 -11.31
N MET A 84 9.03 -16.78 -11.97
CA MET A 84 9.59 -16.52 -13.30
C MET A 84 11.13 -16.50 -13.33
N VAL A 85 11.79 -16.14 -12.23
CA VAL A 85 13.27 -16.09 -12.15
C VAL A 85 13.87 -17.47 -11.83
N VAL A 86 13.13 -18.36 -11.19
CA VAL A 86 13.63 -19.67 -10.70
C VAL A 86 13.33 -20.83 -11.67
N VAL A 87 12.65 -20.58 -12.79
CA VAL A 87 12.50 -21.57 -13.87
C VAL A 87 13.47 -21.23 -15.01
N PRO A 88 14.70 -21.78 -15.03
CA PRO A 88 15.50 -21.75 -16.24
C PRO A 88 14.81 -22.62 -17.30
N LYS A 89 14.70 -22.10 -18.53
CA LYS A 89 14.44 -22.93 -19.72
C LYS A 89 15.63 -23.84 -19.98
#